data_AF-T2S6Z9-F1
#
_entry.id   AF-T2S6Z9-F1
#
_cell.length_a   1.000
_cell.length_b   1.000
_cell.length_c   1.000
_cell.angle_alpha   90.00
_cell.angle_beta   90.00
_cell.angle_gamma   90.00
#
_symmetry.space_group_name_H-M   'P 1'
#
loop_
_entity.id
_entity.type
_entity.pdbx_description
1 polymer ?
#
loop_
_entity_poly.entity_id
_entity_poly.type
_entity_poly.pdbx_seq_one_letter_code
_entity_poly.pdbx_strand_id
1 'polypeptide(L)' 'MGVFLDNSIKNVIDELNVRYFLPDIQREYVWLKKADEKKIEQLFDSILRGYPIGSFCFGNYKKRI' A
#
# COMPACT_ATOMS: atom_id res chain seq x y z
N MET A 1 -13.18 12.43 -10.46
CA MET A 1 -11.77 12.80 -10.68
C MET A 1 -10.97 12.24 -9.51
N GLY A 2 -10.06 11.29 -9.73
CA GLY A 2 -9.18 10.79 -8.67
C GLY A 2 -8.12 11.83 -8.35
N VAL A 3 -7.97 12.20 -7.08
CA VAL A 3 -6.92 13.14 -6.64
C VAL A 3 -5.65 12.33 -6.39
N PHE A 4 -4.57 12.67 -7.09
CA PHE A 4 -3.24 12.13 -6.80
C PHE A 4 -2.62 12.96 -5.68
N LEU A 5 -2.16 12.30 -4.61
CA LEU A 5 -1.48 12.93 -3.49
C LEU A 5 -0.04 12.44 -3.47
N ASP A 6 0.91 13.35 -3.63
CA ASP A 6 2.32 13.05 -3.35
C ASP A 6 2.53 13.09 -1.83
N ASN A 7 2.57 11.92 -1.21
CA ASN A 7 2.80 11.77 0.21
C ASN A 7 3.93 10.78 0.46
N SER A 8 4.72 11.01 1.51
CA SER A 8 5.71 10.03 1.94
C SER A 8 5.04 8.81 2.56
N ILE A 9 5.65 7.64 2.37
CA ILE A 9 5.18 6.39 2.98
C ILE A 9 5.06 6.54 4.51
N LYS A 10 5.98 7.28 5.13
CA LYS A 10 5.97 7.57 6.57
C LYS A 10 4.66 8.26 7.01
N ASN A 11 4.23 9.29 6.29
CA ASN A 11 3.01 10.03 6.63
C ASN A 11 1.77 9.14 6.46
N VAL A 12 1.74 8.32 5.41
CA VAL A 12 0.61 7.39 5.18
C VAL A 12 0.52 6.33 6.28
N ILE A 13 1.65 5.82 6.78
CA ILE A 13 1.68 4.86 7.89
C ILE A 13 1.15 5.48 9.18
N ASP A 14 1.50 6.75 9.46
CA ASP A 14 1.01 7.47 10.65
C ASP A 14 -0.52 7.70 10.60
N GLU A 15 -1.08 7.93 9.41
CA GLU A 15 -2.52 8.10 9.21
C GLU A 15 -3.30 6.78 9.10
N LEU A 16 -2.60 5.65 9.09
CA LEU A 16 -3.19 4.31 8.99
C LEU A 16 -3.91 3.98 10.31
N ASN A 17 -5.14 3.44 10.23
CA ASN A 17 -6.10 3.28 11.34
C ASN A 17 -6.75 4.57 11.87
N VAL A 18 -6.35 5.75 11.41
CA VAL A 18 -7.01 7.02 11.75
C VAL A 18 -7.89 7.48 10.60
N ARG A 19 -7.30 7.58 9.40
CA ARG A 19 -7.97 8.05 8.17
C ARG A 19 -8.08 6.94 7.14
N TYR A 20 -7.05 6.12 7.03
CA TYR A 20 -7.01 5.00 6.10
C TYR A 20 -7.33 3.71 6.85
N PHE A 21 -8.41 3.05 6.44
CA PHE A 21 -8.82 1.76 6.99
C PHE A 21 -8.64 0.69 5.92
N LEU A 22 -8.05 -0.44 6.32
CA LEU A 22 -8.04 -1.62 5.47
C LEU A 22 -9.44 -2.25 5.46
N PRO A 23 -9.94 -2.70 4.30
CA PRO A 23 -11.16 -3.49 4.25
C PRO A 23 -11.03 -4.74 5.10
N ASP A 24 -12.09 -5.07 5.84
CA ASP A 24 -12.18 -6.30 6.64
C ASP A 24 -12.03 -7.56 5.77
N ILE A 25 -12.45 -7.46 4.50
CA ILE A 25 -12.25 -8.48 3.47
C ILE A 25 -10.89 -8.32 2.78
N GLN A 26 -9.83 -8.72 3.47
CA GLN A 26 -8.49 -8.79 2.89
C GLN A 26 -8.18 -10.23 2.42
N ARG A 27 -7.66 -10.38 1.20
CA ARG A 27 -7.13 -11.69 0.76
C ARG A 27 -5.91 -12.05 1.59
N GLU A 28 -5.73 -13.35 1.82
CA GLU A 28 -4.55 -13.84 2.53
C GLU A 28 -3.25 -13.39 1.85
N TYR A 29 -2.26 -13.03 2.66
CA TYR A 29 -0.97 -12.57 2.16
C TYR A 29 -0.25 -13.67 1.36
N VAL A 30 -0.08 -13.46 0.05
CA VAL A 30 0.44 -14.49 -0.87
C VAL A 30 1.96 -14.42 -1.05
N TRP A 31 2.61 -13.30 -0.72
CA TRP A 31 4.03 -13.10 -1.04
C TRP A 31 4.96 -14.04 -0.26
N LEU A 32 4.55 -14.48 0.94
CA LEU A 32 5.30 -15.50 1.70
C LEU A 32 4.94 -16.94 1.32
N LYS A 33 3.82 -17.16 0.62
CA LYS A 33 3.39 -18.52 0.23
C LYS A 33 4.27 -19.14 -0.85
N LYS A 34 4.93 -18.30 -1.64
CA LYS A 34 5.80 -18.71 -2.73
C LYS A 34 7.15 -18.03 -2.58
N ALA A 35 7.95 -18.54 -1.63
CA ALA A 35 9.27 -18.02 -1.33
C ALA A 35 10.20 -17.99 -2.57
N ASP A 36 9.98 -18.89 -3.53
CA ASP A 36 10.74 -18.95 -4.78
C ASP A 36 10.54 -17.71 -5.68
N GLU A 37 9.42 -17.00 -5.55
CA GLU A 37 9.11 -15.86 -6.41
C GLU A 37 9.86 -14.58 -6.01
N LYS A 38 10.63 -14.56 -4.91
CA LYS A 38 11.55 -13.47 -4.51
C LYS A 38 10.95 -12.05 -4.63
N LYS A 39 9.62 -11.94 -4.46
CA LYS A 39 8.87 -10.70 -4.75
C LYS A 39 9.29 -9.54 -3.87
N ILE A 40 9.65 -9.82 -2.62
CA ILE A 40 10.18 -8.83 -1.68
C ILE A 40 11.50 -8.25 -2.22
N GLU A 41 12.40 -9.11 -2.70
CA GLU A 41 13.72 -8.71 -3.23
C GLU A 41 13.57 -7.87 -4.50
N GLN A 42 12.66 -8.25 -5.40
CA GLN A 42 12.35 -7.48 -6.61
C GLN A 42 11.73 -6.10 -6.30
N LEU A 43 10.90 -6.02 -5.26
CA LEU A 43 10.36 -4.74 -4.79
C LEU A 43 11.50 -3.85 -4.27
N PHE A 44 12.40 -4.37 -3.43
CA PHE A 44 13.55 -3.62 -2.94
C PHE A 44 14.50 -3.21 -4.07
N ASP A 45 14.79 -4.08 -5.04
CA ASP A 45 15.59 -3.75 -6.23
C ASP A 45 14.93 -2.62 -7.05
N SER A 46 13.60 -2.64 -7.18
CA SER A 46 12.86 -1.57 -7.87
C SER A 46 12.96 -0.22 -7.14
N ILE A 47 12.86 -0.25 -5.80
CA ILE A 47 13.02 0.95 -4.96
C ILE A 47 14.44 1.52 -5.09
N LEU A 48 15.46 0.66 -5.04
CA LEU A 48 16.86 1.08 -5.15
C LEU A 48 17.20 1.67 -6.52
N ARG A 49 16.56 1.18 -7.58
CA ARG A 49 16.68 1.72 -8.95
C ARG A 49 15.87 3.00 -9.17
N GLY A 50 15.08 3.43 -8.19
CA GLY A 50 14.24 4.62 -8.30
C GLY A 50 13.03 4.43 -9.21
N TYR A 51 12.60 3.18 -9.47
CA TYR A 51 11.34 2.96 -10.18
C TYR A 51 10.17 3.42 -9.32
N PRO A 52 9.17 4.12 -9.90
CA PRO A 52 8.00 4.54 -9.16
C PRO A 52 7.27 3.30 -8.63
N ILE A 53 7.12 3.22 -7.31
CA ILE A 53 6.26 2.24 -6.67
C ILE A 53 4.82 2.57 -7.09
N GLY A 54 4.02 1.56 -7.41
CA GLY A 54 2.64 1.75 -7.89
C GLY A 54 1.78 2.63 -6.96
N SER A 55 0.69 3.18 -7.51
CA SER A 55 -0.24 4.02 -6.75
C SER A 55 -1.13 3.19 -5.82
N PHE A 56 -1.28 3.64 -4.57
CA PHE A 56 -2.27 3.09 -3.65
C PHE A 56 -3.61 3.79 -3.83
N CYS A 57 -4.69 3.00 -3.99
CA CYS A 57 -6.04 3.52 -4.08
C CYS A 57 -6.73 3.41 -2.72
N PHE A 58 -7.06 4.57 -2.14
CA PHE A 58 -7.84 4.65 -0.91
C PHE A 58 -9.28 5.03 -1.21
N GLY A 59 -10.23 4.29 -0.65
CA GLY A 59 -11.63 4.67 -0.64
C GLY A 59 -11.88 5.76 0.39
N ASN A 60 -12.62 6.82 0.02
CA ASN A 60 -13.11 7.81 0.97
C ASN A 60 -14.30 7.23 1.73
N TYR A 61 -14.05 6.58 2.88
CA TYR A 61 -15.12 6.13 3.76
C TYR A 61 -15.46 7.24 4.75
N LYS A 62 -16.61 7.88 4.56
CA LYS A 62 -17.19 8.77 5.56
C LYS A 62 -17.84 7.88 6.62
N LYS A 63 -17.20 7.71 7.78
CA LYS A 63 -17.78 6.97 8.90
C LYS A 63 -19.10 7.67 9.29
N ARG A 64 -20.24 7.06 8.97
CA ARG A 64 -21.55 7.47 9.52
C ARG A 64 -21.52 7.07 10.99
N ILE A 65 -21.37 8.06 11.85
CA ILE A 65 -21.70 7.96 13.28
C ILE A 65 -23.22 7.98 13.37
#